data_AF-A0A933DPL2-F1
#
_entry.id   AF-A0A933DPL2-F1
#
_cell.length_a   1.000
_cell.length_b   1.000
_cell.length_c   1.000
_cell.angle_alpha   90.00
_cell.angle_beta   90.00
_cell.angle_gamma   90.00
#
_symmetry.space_group_name_H-M   'P 1'
#
loop_
_entity.id
_entity.type
_entity.pdbx_description
1 polymer ?
#
loop_
_entity_poly.entity_id
_entity_poly.type
_entity_poly.pdbx_seq_one_letter_code
_entity_poly.pdbx_strand_id
1 'polypeptide(L)'
;MATPEDTPLPRISRDNEYWAEFEERTKRKRAMPRLDGKPAFDTVRLVRDVHERLSILAGYVGVGPRGSRWQGFALPTSDYDITILMDSMDPHFDRKMAQGITREIRDVWAKEDRKVRIHFDFVDMAGLARDADLSRFGAGHNAALAALGGDVVGPYIEKYRQIAHEKLMKLPAETRERVLRNVAELRLDQEGTRSEVIEERINSNMKRKYAPSIVRSGRAPAWHRKIFKAFNIPQQGDEAS
;
A
#
# COMPACT_ATOMS: atom_id res chain seq x y z
N MET A 1 32.90 -23.91 16.35
CA MET A 1 32.17 -22.62 16.39
C MET A 1 31.45 -22.49 15.07
N ALA A 2 30.12 -22.52 15.07
CA ALA A 2 29.32 -22.42 13.85
C ALA A 2 29.38 -21.00 13.28
N THR A 3 29.48 -20.87 11.95
CA THR A 3 29.42 -19.60 11.23
C THR A 3 28.00 -19.03 11.27
N PRO A 4 27.81 -17.70 11.14
CA PRO A 4 26.48 -17.07 11.12
C PRO A 4 25.55 -17.55 9.99
N GLU A 5 26.06 -18.35 9.05
CA GLU A 5 25.38 -18.86 7.86
C GLU A 5 24.46 -20.06 8.15
N ASP A 6 24.56 -20.68 9.32
CA ASP A 6 23.81 -21.89 9.69
C ASP A 6 22.60 -21.64 10.61
N THR A 7 22.21 -20.38 10.82
CA THR A 7 20.98 -20.10 11.58
C THR A 7 19.80 -20.42 10.68
N PRO A 8 18.98 -21.47 10.94
CA PRO A 8 17.79 -21.71 10.16
C PRO A 8 16.92 -20.45 10.21
N LEU A 9 16.66 -19.87 9.03
CA LEU A 9 15.81 -18.70 8.90
C LEU A 9 14.51 -18.95 9.68
N PRO A 10 14.09 -18.01 10.56
CA PRO A 10 12.84 -18.18 11.28
C PRO A 10 11.72 -18.35 10.27
N ARG A 11 11.17 -19.57 10.17
CA ARG A 11 9.93 -19.81 9.44
C ARG A 11 8.83 -19.09 10.20
N ILE A 12 8.41 -17.94 9.70
CA ILE A 12 7.22 -17.27 10.20
C ILE A 12 6.05 -18.23 10.00
N SER A 13 5.33 -18.52 11.09
CA SER A 13 4.26 -19.52 11.14
C SER A 13 3.21 -19.30 10.05
N ARG A 14 2.71 -20.41 9.51
CA ARG A 14 1.57 -20.48 8.56
C ARG A 14 0.23 -20.09 9.21
N ASP A 15 0.20 -19.89 10.53
CA ASP A 15 -0.99 -19.53 11.29
C ASP A 15 -1.19 -18.00 11.26
N ASN A 16 -1.51 -17.48 10.08
CA ASN A 16 -1.65 -16.05 9.85
C ASN A 16 -3.12 -15.64 10.02
N GLU A 17 -3.59 -15.47 11.27
CA GLU A 17 -4.85 -14.76 11.58
C GLU A 17 -4.93 -13.43 10.81
N TYR A 18 -3.79 -12.83 10.53
CA TYR A 18 -3.61 -11.66 9.68
C TYR A 18 -4.04 -11.84 8.22
N TRP A 19 -3.70 -12.96 7.56
CA TRP A 19 -4.16 -13.21 6.19
C TRP A 19 -5.65 -13.53 6.18
N ALA A 20 -6.17 -14.17 7.22
CA ALA A 20 -7.60 -14.30 7.41
C ALA A 20 -8.27 -12.91 7.55
N GLU A 21 -7.67 -11.98 8.30
CA GLU A 21 -8.16 -10.60 8.41
C GLU A 21 -8.04 -9.84 7.08
N PHE A 22 -6.94 -9.99 6.35
CA PHE A 22 -6.73 -9.36 5.05
C PHE A 22 -7.70 -9.92 4.01
N GLU A 23 -7.92 -11.23 3.97
CA GLU A 23 -8.95 -11.88 3.16
C GLU A 23 -10.35 -11.42 3.55
N GLU A 24 -10.67 -11.31 4.84
CA GLU A 24 -11.94 -10.74 5.32
C GLU A 24 -12.11 -9.27 4.94
N ARG A 25 -11.07 -8.44 5.04
CA ARG A 25 -11.07 -7.05 4.54
C ARG A 25 -11.28 -7.03 3.02
N THR A 26 -10.69 -7.98 2.31
CA THR A 26 -10.92 -8.17 0.87
C THR A 26 -12.38 -8.55 0.61
N LYS A 27 -12.99 -9.40 1.46
CA LYS A 27 -14.42 -9.74 1.43
C LYS A 27 -15.31 -8.53 1.70
N ARG A 28 -14.92 -7.61 2.57
CA ARG A 28 -15.68 -6.36 2.85
C ARG A 28 -15.52 -5.31 1.74
N LYS A 29 -14.33 -5.19 1.14
CA LYS A 29 -14.13 -4.37 -0.07
C LYS A 29 -14.95 -4.87 -1.27
N ARG A 30 -15.50 -6.10 -1.25
CA ARG A 30 -16.45 -6.64 -2.25
C ARG A 30 -17.73 -5.82 -2.42
N ALA A 31 -18.02 -4.84 -1.56
CA ALA A 31 -19.12 -3.90 -1.82
C ALA A 31 -18.87 -3.00 -3.05
N MET A 32 -17.63 -2.91 -3.54
CA MET A 32 -17.29 -2.33 -4.84
C MET A 32 -16.80 -3.45 -5.75
N PRO A 33 -17.68 -4.07 -6.56
CA PRO A 33 -17.28 -5.16 -7.44
C PRO A 33 -16.26 -4.62 -8.46
N ARG A 34 -15.19 -5.38 -8.74
CA ARG A 34 -14.53 -5.32 -10.06
C ARG A 34 -15.64 -5.33 -11.10
N LEU A 35 -15.44 -4.69 -12.26
CA LEU A 35 -16.49 -4.62 -13.28
C LEU A 35 -17.00 -6.02 -13.73
N ASP A 36 -16.24 -7.09 -13.42
CA ASP A 36 -16.56 -8.50 -13.64
C ASP A 36 -17.22 -9.24 -12.44
N GLY A 37 -17.47 -8.57 -11.31
CA GLY A 37 -18.11 -9.14 -10.12
C GLY A 37 -17.22 -10.05 -9.26
N LYS A 38 -15.95 -10.26 -9.61
CA LYS A 38 -15.05 -11.17 -8.89
C LYS A 38 -14.30 -10.46 -7.76
N PRO A 39 -14.05 -11.12 -6.61
CA PRO A 39 -13.15 -10.58 -5.58
C PRO A 39 -11.71 -10.45 -6.10
N ALA A 40 -10.94 -9.49 -5.58
CA ALA A 40 -9.53 -9.27 -5.94
C ALA A 40 -8.56 -10.32 -5.35
N PHE A 41 -8.96 -11.59 -5.31
CA PHE A 41 -8.17 -12.68 -4.75
C PHE A 41 -6.86 -12.92 -5.47
N ASP A 42 -6.84 -12.66 -6.77
CA ASP A 42 -5.61 -12.65 -7.58
C ASP A 42 -4.61 -11.61 -7.05
N THR A 43 -5.08 -10.43 -6.67
CA THR A 43 -4.23 -9.38 -6.09
C THR A 43 -3.73 -9.78 -4.71
N VAL A 44 -4.57 -10.40 -3.87
CA VAL A 44 -4.16 -10.93 -2.57
C VAL A 44 -3.08 -12.01 -2.72
N ARG A 45 -3.28 -12.95 -3.67
CA ARG A 45 -2.31 -14.00 -3.97
C ARG A 45 -0.97 -13.42 -4.40
N LEU A 46 -0.97 -12.43 -5.29
CA LEU A 46 0.26 -11.75 -5.72
C LEU A 46 0.98 -11.04 -4.55
N VAL A 47 0.24 -10.32 -3.70
CA VAL A 47 0.80 -9.66 -2.51
C VAL A 47 1.43 -10.69 -1.57
N ARG A 48 0.79 -11.85 -1.40
CA ARG A 48 1.32 -12.95 -0.59
C ARG A 48 2.62 -13.51 -1.18
N ASP A 49 2.64 -13.81 -2.48
CA ASP A 49 3.85 -14.34 -3.14
C ASP A 49 5.02 -13.35 -3.01
N VAL A 50 4.75 -12.05 -3.12
CA VAL A 50 5.75 -10.98 -2.91
C VAL A 50 6.20 -10.94 -1.45
N HIS A 51 5.28 -10.99 -0.50
CA HIS A 51 5.61 -11.00 0.92
C HIS A 51 6.48 -12.20 1.29
N GLU A 52 6.08 -13.41 0.90
CA GLU A 52 6.80 -14.65 1.22
C GLU A 52 8.24 -14.61 0.69
N ARG A 53 8.44 -14.08 -0.51
CA ARG A 53 9.78 -14.03 -1.12
C ARG A 53 10.66 -12.87 -0.63
N LEU A 54 10.07 -11.73 -0.30
CA LEU A 54 10.84 -10.55 0.13
C LEU A 54 10.99 -10.45 1.66
N SER A 55 10.15 -11.11 2.45
CA SER A 55 10.18 -11.02 3.92
C SER A 55 11.47 -11.50 4.57
N ILE A 56 12.25 -12.31 3.86
CA ILE A 56 13.56 -12.78 4.29
C ILE A 56 14.69 -11.78 4.00
N LEU A 57 14.43 -10.76 3.18
CA LEU A 57 15.45 -9.79 2.81
C LEU A 57 15.63 -8.75 3.91
N ALA A 58 16.89 -8.45 4.19
CA ALA A 58 17.24 -7.32 5.03
C ALA A 58 16.68 -6.02 4.44
N GLY A 59 16.22 -5.13 5.32
CA GLY A 59 15.51 -3.91 4.94
C GLY A 59 14.10 -4.11 4.40
N TYR A 60 13.55 -5.32 4.25
CA TYR A 60 12.15 -5.46 3.84
C TYR A 60 11.20 -4.99 4.95
N VAL A 61 10.39 -3.96 4.68
CA VAL A 61 9.45 -3.40 5.65
C VAL A 61 8.05 -3.98 5.48
N GLY A 62 7.59 -4.08 4.23
CA GLY A 62 6.28 -4.62 3.90
C GLY A 62 5.89 -4.47 2.44
N VAL A 63 4.66 -4.87 2.13
CA VAL A 63 4.09 -4.88 0.78
C VAL A 63 2.59 -4.59 0.87
N GLY A 64 2.00 -3.98 -0.15
CA GLY A 64 0.56 -3.85 -0.22
C GLY A 64 0.07 -3.64 -1.65
N PRO A 65 -1.21 -3.97 -1.90
CA PRO A 65 -1.81 -3.72 -3.19
C PRO A 65 -2.21 -2.24 -3.34
N ARG A 66 -2.16 -1.75 -4.58
CA ARG A 66 -2.68 -0.45 -5.00
C ARG A 66 -3.37 -0.59 -6.36
N GLY A 67 -3.84 0.54 -6.89
CA GLY A 67 -4.42 0.59 -8.22
C GLY A 67 -5.79 -0.05 -8.37
N SER A 68 -6.27 -0.11 -9.60
CA SER A 68 -7.67 -0.41 -9.94
C SER A 68 -8.13 -1.81 -9.53
N ARG A 69 -7.23 -2.81 -9.59
CA ARG A 69 -7.54 -4.20 -9.20
C ARG A 69 -7.88 -4.33 -7.73
N TRP A 70 -7.17 -3.59 -6.88
CA TRP A 70 -7.44 -3.57 -5.45
C TRP A 70 -8.65 -2.72 -5.06
N GLN A 71 -8.92 -1.68 -5.85
CA GLN A 71 -9.93 -0.68 -5.53
C GLN A 71 -11.32 -0.99 -6.10
N GLY A 72 -11.45 -2.11 -6.83
CA GLY A 72 -12.74 -2.62 -7.29
C GLY A 72 -13.23 -1.98 -8.58
N PHE A 73 -12.34 -1.49 -9.44
CA PHE A 73 -12.75 -0.91 -10.74
C PHE A 73 -11.86 -1.36 -11.90
N ALA A 74 -11.11 -2.44 -11.71
CA ALA A 74 -10.33 -3.05 -12.76
C ALA A 74 -11.19 -3.67 -13.85
N LEU A 75 -10.68 -3.55 -15.08
CA LEU A 75 -11.07 -4.33 -16.24
C LEU A 75 -10.25 -5.64 -16.27
N PRO A 76 -10.66 -6.64 -17.07
CA PRO A 76 -9.86 -7.85 -17.29
C PRO A 76 -8.42 -7.57 -17.76
N THR A 77 -8.19 -6.45 -18.45
CA THR A 77 -6.89 -6.00 -18.96
C THR A 77 -6.13 -5.05 -18.03
N SER A 78 -6.69 -4.70 -16.87
CA SER A 78 -5.98 -3.80 -15.94
C SER A 78 -4.72 -4.46 -15.42
N ASP A 79 -3.65 -3.70 -15.28
CA ASP A 79 -2.40 -4.19 -14.68
C ASP A 79 -2.55 -4.39 -13.16
N TYR A 80 -1.65 -5.17 -12.55
CA TYR A 80 -1.48 -5.22 -11.10
C TYR A 80 -0.51 -4.12 -10.67
N ASP A 81 -0.82 -3.44 -9.57
CA ASP A 81 0.08 -2.47 -8.97
C ASP A 81 0.33 -2.85 -7.51
N ILE A 82 1.60 -3.08 -7.18
CA ILE A 82 2.03 -3.52 -5.86
C ILE A 82 3.05 -2.52 -5.33
N THR A 83 2.81 -1.98 -4.14
CA THR A 83 3.79 -1.16 -3.43
C THR A 83 4.63 -2.06 -2.54
N ILE A 84 5.96 -1.89 -2.59
CA ILE A 84 6.92 -2.59 -1.75
C ILE A 84 7.68 -1.55 -0.94
N LEU A 85 7.69 -1.72 0.37
CA LEU A 85 8.34 -0.82 1.32
C LEU A 85 9.67 -1.45 1.72
N MET A 86 10.76 -0.73 1.47
CA MET A 86 12.11 -1.14 1.84
C MET A 86 12.77 -0.06 2.69
N ASP A 87 13.60 -0.45 3.64
CA ASP A 87 14.53 0.40 4.36
C ASP A 87 15.90 0.29 3.71
N SER A 88 16.26 1.27 2.88
CA SER A 88 17.53 1.24 2.17
C SER A 88 18.76 1.40 3.07
N MET A 89 18.55 1.70 4.35
CA MET A 89 19.61 1.93 5.33
C MET A 89 19.90 0.73 6.22
N ASP A 90 19.20 -0.39 6.03
CA ASP A 90 19.63 -1.66 6.60
C ASP A 90 21.01 -2.00 6.02
N PRO A 91 22.05 -2.28 6.85
CA PRO A 91 23.41 -2.56 6.37
C PRO A 91 23.50 -3.71 5.37
N HIS A 92 22.53 -4.63 5.38
CA HIS A 92 22.49 -5.78 4.50
C HIS A 92 21.45 -5.63 3.37
N PHE A 93 20.88 -4.43 3.19
CA PHE A 93 19.92 -4.17 2.12
C PHE A 93 20.57 -4.33 0.74
N ASP A 94 20.02 -5.23 -0.07
CA ASP A 94 20.40 -5.40 -1.47
C ASP A 94 19.21 -5.09 -2.40
N ARG A 95 19.26 -3.89 -2.99
CA ARG A 95 18.25 -3.43 -3.96
C ARG A 95 18.20 -4.32 -5.21
N LYS A 96 19.33 -4.83 -5.69
CA LYS A 96 19.38 -5.67 -6.90
C LYS A 96 18.73 -7.02 -6.63
N MET A 97 18.98 -7.61 -5.47
CA MET A 97 18.33 -8.85 -5.05
C MET A 97 16.81 -8.68 -4.95
N ALA A 98 16.33 -7.61 -4.29
CA ALA A 98 14.90 -7.31 -4.21
C ALA A 98 14.26 -7.12 -5.60
N GLN A 99 14.93 -6.40 -6.50
CA GLN A 99 14.48 -6.21 -7.89
C GLN A 99 14.60 -7.48 -8.76
N GLY A 100 15.49 -8.41 -8.43
CA GLY A 100 15.61 -9.72 -9.07
C GLY A 100 14.42 -10.60 -8.71
N ILE A 101 14.12 -10.70 -7.41
CA ILE A 101 12.98 -11.47 -6.89
C ILE A 101 11.65 -10.96 -7.48
N THR A 102 11.43 -9.65 -7.52
CA THR A 102 10.18 -9.12 -8.10
C THR A 102 10.08 -9.35 -9.60
N ARG A 103 11.20 -9.30 -10.34
CA ARG A 103 11.22 -9.70 -11.76
C ARG A 103 10.84 -11.16 -11.95
N GLU A 104 11.40 -12.06 -11.15
CA GLU A 104 11.03 -13.48 -11.22
C GLU A 104 9.56 -13.72 -10.90
N ILE A 105 9.01 -13.06 -9.87
CA ILE A 105 7.57 -13.12 -9.56
C ILE A 105 6.75 -12.67 -10.76
N ARG A 106 7.11 -11.52 -11.36
CA ARG A 106 6.43 -11.01 -12.55
C ARG A 106 6.48 -12.02 -13.69
N ASP A 107 7.63 -12.64 -13.92
CA ASP A 107 7.83 -13.55 -15.05
C ASP A 107 7.08 -14.88 -14.87
N VAL A 108 6.93 -15.35 -13.62
CA VAL A 108 6.05 -16.48 -13.27
C VAL A 108 4.59 -16.13 -13.55
N TRP A 109 4.13 -14.98 -13.05
CA TRP A 109 2.75 -14.52 -13.24
C TRP A 109 2.43 -14.18 -14.71
N ALA A 110 3.38 -13.65 -15.48
CA ALA A 110 3.22 -13.36 -16.91
C ALA A 110 3.03 -14.63 -17.75
N LYS A 111 3.51 -15.79 -17.28
CA LYS A 111 3.24 -17.09 -17.92
C LYS A 111 1.79 -17.54 -17.71
N GLU A 112 1.19 -17.18 -16.58
CA GLU A 112 -0.22 -17.49 -16.25
C GLU A 112 -1.20 -16.57 -16.97
N ASP A 113 -0.88 -15.27 -17.11
CA ASP A 113 -1.75 -14.27 -17.76
C ASP A 113 -0.96 -13.32 -18.67
N ARG A 114 -0.78 -13.73 -19.94
CA ARG A 114 0.07 -13.04 -20.94
C ARG A 114 -0.39 -11.62 -21.32
N LYS A 115 -1.53 -11.15 -20.83
CA LYS A 115 -2.11 -9.84 -21.21
C LYS A 115 -2.03 -8.78 -20.12
N VAL A 116 -1.53 -9.12 -18.94
CA VAL A 116 -1.56 -8.26 -17.76
C VAL A 116 -0.15 -8.05 -17.23
N ARG A 117 0.25 -6.80 -17.01
CA ARG A 117 1.56 -6.47 -16.41
C ARG A 117 1.43 -6.34 -14.90
N ILE A 118 2.55 -6.54 -14.21
CA ILE A 118 2.70 -6.25 -12.79
C ILE A 118 3.70 -5.12 -12.63
N HIS A 119 3.26 -4.03 -12.00
CA HIS A 119 4.08 -2.88 -11.63
C HIS A 119 4.43 -2.98 -10.16
N PHE A 120 5.74 -2.93 -9.88
CA PHE A 120 6.28 -2.90 -8.53
C PHE A 120 6.82 -1.51 -8.22
N ASP A 121 6.15 -0.81 -7.31
CA ASP A 121 6.56 0.51 -6.84
C ASP A 121 7.35 0.35 -5.54
N PHE A 122 8.66 0.55 -5.61
CA PHE A 122 9.52 0.53 -4.43
C PHE A 122 9.49 1.89 -3.73
N VAL A 123 9.09 1.88 -2.47
CA VAL A 123 9.05 3.04 -1.59
C VAL A 123 10.13 2.88 -0.53
N ASP A 124 11.06 3.81 -0.52
CA ASP A 124 12.13 3.83 0.47
C ASP A 124 11.65 4.49 1.76
N MET A 125 11.84 3.79 2.87
CA MET A 125 11.42 4.18 4.21
C MET A 125 12.53 4.89 4.98
N ALA A 126 13.77 4.90 4.46
CA ALA A 126 14.93 5.50 5.10
C ALA A 126 14.74 6.98 5.47
N GLY A 127 14.19 7.78 4.54
CA GLY A 127 13.94 9.20 4.76
C GLY A 127 12.93 9.44 5.90
N LEU A 128 11.90 8.60 6.00
CA LEU A 128 10.96 8.66 7.12
C LEU A 128 11.61 8.27 8.44
N ALA A 129 12.50 7.27 8.46
CA ALA A 129 13.18 6.83 9.68
C ALA A 129 14.18 7.87 10.20
N ARG A 130 15.01 8.44 9.32
CA ARG A 130 16.19 9.23 9.72
C ARG A 130 15.98 10.74 9.75
N ASP A 131 15.10 11.29 8.93
CA ASP A 131 14.98 12.74 8.86
C ASP A 131 14.34 13.27 10.15
N ALA A 132 15.12 14.01 10.94
CA ALA A 132 14.67 14.51 12.24
C ALA A 132 13.47 15.47 12.14
N ASP A 133 13.29 16.06 10.96
CA ASP A 133 12.37 17.16 10.73
C ASP A 133 11.48 16.88 9.51
N LEU A 134 10.22 16.49 9.79
CA LEU A 134 9.19 16.41 8.75
C LEU A 134 8.77 17.79 8.24
N SER A 135 9.16 18.92 8.85
CA SER A 135 8.75 20.25 8.40
C SER A 135 9.27 20.61 7.00
N ARG A 136 10.37 19.99 6.55
CA ARG A 136 10.90 20.08 5.19
C ARG A 136 10.29 19.03 4.25
N PHE A 137 8.97 18.89 4.31
CA PHE A 137 8.19 17.86 3.63
C PHE A 137 8.58 17.74 2.14
N GLY A 138 9.35 16.70 1.80
CA GLY A 138 9.69 16.37 0.42
C GLY A 138 8.68 15.41 -0.20
N ALA A 139 8.70 15.27 -1.52
CA ALA A 139 7.87 14.29 -2.24
C ALA A 139 8.09 12.84 -1.75
N GLY A 140 9.31 12.52 -1.27
CA GLY A 140 9.66 11.21 -0.72
C GLY A 140 8.93 10.88 0.59
N HIS A 141 8.81 11.82 1.54
CA HIS A 141 8.10 11.60 2.80
C HIS A 141 6.60 11.39 2.58
N ASN A 142 6.00 12.18 1.68
CA ASN A 142 4.61 12.01 1.29
C ASN A 142 4.36 10.61 0.70
N ALA A 143 5.25 10.12 -0.16
CA ALA A 143 5.13 8.77 -0.74
C ALA A 143 5.25 7.67 0.32
N ALA A 144 6.19 7.78 1.26
CA ALA A 144 6.37 6.84 2.37
C ALA A 144 5.16 6.81 3.30
N LEU A 145 4.62 7.96 3.70
CA LEU A 145 3.42 8.06 4.53
C LEU A 145 2.17 7.56 3.78
N ALA A 146 2.03 7.90 2.50
CA ALA A 146 0.95 7.37 1.69
C ALA A 146 1.01 5.83 1.61
N ALA A 147 2.20 5.26 1.40
CA ALA A 147 2.39 3.82 1.39
C ALA A 147 2.01 3.19 2.75
N LEU A 148 2.52 3.71 3.87
CA LEU A 148 2.23 3.21 5.23
C LEU A 148 0.74 3.32 5.62
N GLY A 149 0.08 4.39 5.18
CA GLY A 149 -1.36 4.59 5.39
C GLY A 149 -2.24 3.72 4.48
N GLY A 150 -1.64 3.03 3.51
CA GLY A 150 -2.30 2.09 2.61
C GLY A 150 -2.68 0.76 3.27
N ASP A 151 -3.19 -0.16 2.43
CA ASP A 151 -3.47 -1.55 2.83
C ASP A 151 -2.18 -2.40 2.80
N VAL A 152 -1.12 -1.91 3.46
CA VAL A 152 0.20 -2.56 3.50
C VAL A 152 0.34 -3.50 4.67
N VAL A 153 1.19 -4.52 4.47
CA VAL A 153 1.39 -5.68 5.33
C VAL A 153 2.88 -5.97 5.45
N GLY A 154 3.37 -6.42 6.60
CA GLY A 154 4.77 -6.79 6.73
C GLY A 154 5.31 -6.72 8.15
N PRO A 155 6.50 -7.29 8.38
CA PRO A 155 7.06 -7.48 9.72
C PRO A 155 7.37 -6.16 10.45
N TYR A 156 7.59 -5.06 9.72
CA TYR A 156 7.98 -3.78 10.34
C TYR A 156 7.00 -2.65 10.07
N ILE A 157 5.81 -2.92 9.50
CA ILE A 157 4.80 -1.89 9.22
C ILE A 157 4.43 -1.09 10.48
N GLU A 158 4.14 -1.77 11.59
CA GLU A 158 3.74 -1.10 12.84
C GLU A 158 4.89 -0.28 13.44
N LYS A 159 6.13 -0.78 13.38
CA LYS A 159 7.32 -0.01 13.76
C LYS A 159 7.43 1.29 12.97
N TYR A 160 7.23 1.22 11.66
CA TYR A 160 7.32 2.39 10.79
C TYR A 160 6.13 3.36 10.93
N ARG A 161 4.93 2.85 11.24
CA ARG A 161 3.77 3.67 11.62
C ARG A 161 4.01 4.40 12.93
N GLN A 162 4.63 3.75 13.92
CA GLN A 162 5.00 4.37 15.19
C GLN A 162 6.03 5.50 14.99
N ILE A 163 7.05 5.27 14.16
CA ILE A 163 8.02 6.32 13.80
C ILE A 163 7.32 7.50 13.12
N ALA A 164 6.42 7.23 12.17
CA ALA A 164 5.62 8.27 11.52
C ALA A 164 4.78 9.05 12.55
N HIS A 165 4.08 8.35 13.45
CA HIS A 165 3.27 8.94 14.51
C HIS A 165 4.10 9.91 15.36
N GLU A 166 5.22 9.45 15.92
CA GLU A 166 6.09 10.26 16.78
C GLU A 166 6.57 11.53 16.07
N LYS A 167 6.91 11.43 14.78
CA LYS A 167 7.35 12.59 14.00
C LYS A 167 6.21 13.54 13.66
N LEU A 168 5.05 13.02 13.29
CA LEU A 168 3.86 13.81 13.00
C LEU A 168 3.39 14.56 14.25
N MET A 169 3.44 13.93 15.43
CA MET A 169 3.06 14.54 16.70
C MET A 169 3.96 15.69 17.15
N LYS A 170 5.20 15.76 16.65
CA LYS A 170 6.11 16.91 16.88
C LYS A 170 5.75 18.15 16.06
N LEU A 171 4.93 18.00 15.02
CA LEU A 171 4.49 19.14 14.19
C LEU A 171 3.34 19.90 14.89
N PRO A 172 3.23 21.23 14.68
CA PRO A 172 2.05 21.98 15.07
C PRO A 172 0.77 21.36 14.51
N ALA A 173 -0.33 21.40 15.25
CA ALA A 173 -1.57 20.70 14.90
C ALA A 173 -2.06 21.00 13.47
N GLU A 174 -2.09 22.28 13.08
CA GLU A 174 -2.49 22.71 11.73
C GLU A 174 -1.57 22.15 10.63
N THR A 175 -0.25 22.11 10.90
CA THR A 175 0.73 21.57 9.96
C THR A 175 0.58 20.06 9.83
N ARG A 176 0.41 19.36 10.96
CA ARG A 176 0.15 17.91 11.00
C ARG A 176 -1.11 17.56 10.21
N GLU A 177 -2.18 18.30 10.41
CA GLU A 177 -3.43 18.07 9.70
C GLU A 177 -3.28 18.30 8.20
N ARG A 178 -2.66 19.41 7.79
CA ARG A 178 -2.38 19.68 6.37
C ARG A 178 -1.56 18.56 5.72
N VAL A 179 -0.55 18.06 6.42
CA VAL A 179 0.27 16.92 5.96
C VAL A 179 -0.60 15.67 5.76
N LEU A 180 -1.41 15.30 6.75
CA LEU A 180 -2.24 14.10 6.66
C LEU A 180 -3.31 14.21 5.56
N ARG A 181 -3.84 15.42 5.34
CA ARG A 181 -4.72 15.72 4.20
C ARG A 181 -3.98 15.54 2.87
N ASN A 182 -2.78 16.10 2.72
CA ASN A 182 -1.96 15.92 1.52
C ASN A 182 -1.62 14.44 1.26
N VAL A 183 -1.34 13.66 2.31
CA VAL A 183 -1.10 12.21 2.21
C VAL A 183 -2.36 11.48 1.74
N ALA A 184 -3.53 11.84 2.27
CA ALA A 184 -4.81 11.27 1.83
C ALA A 184 -5.15 11.65 0.38
N GLU A 185 -4.88 12.90 -0.02
CA GLU A 185 -5.03 13.37 -1.40
C GLU A 185 -4.10 12.62 -2.35
N LEU A 186 -2.82 12.44 -1.99
CA LEU A 186 -1.89 11.64 -2.78
C LEU A 186 -2.39 10.20 -2.95
N ARG A 187 -3.00 9.61 -1.91
CA ARG A 187 -3.63 8.29 -2.03
C ARG A 187 -4.81 8.28 -2.97
N LEU A 188 -5.67 9.29 -2.91
CA LEU A 188 -6.77 9.46 -3.86
C LEU A 188 -6.26 9.64 -5.28
N ASP A 189 -5.17 10.38 -5.49
CA ASP A 189 -4.57 10.59 -6.82
C ASP A 189 -3.95 9.31 -7.36
N GLN A 190 -3.30 8.51 -6.52
CA GLN A 190 -2.80 7.17 -6.90
C GLN A 190 -3.94 6.20 -7.26
N GLU A 191 -5.15 6.43 -6.78
CA GLU A 191 -6.36 5.75 -7.26
C GLU A 191 -6.91 6.38 -8.55
N GLY A 192 -6.92 7.72 -8.62
CA GLY A 192 -7.60 8.54 -9.61
C GLY A 192 -6.88 8.73 -10.95
N THR A 193 -5.55 8.74 -10.98
CA THR A 193 -4.74 8.87 -12.21
C THR A 193 -4.92 7.71 -13.20
N ARG A 194 -5.66 6.66 -12.83
CA ARG A 194 -6.08 5.58 -13.73
C ARG A 194 -7.60 5.50 -13.95
N SER A 195 -8.36 6.38 -13.31
CA SER A 195 -9.82 6.45 -13.39
C SER A 195 -10.32 7.29 -14.56
N GLU A 196 -9.54 8.23 -15.08
CA GLU A 196 -9.87 8.96 -16.31
C GLU A 196 -9.95 8.00 -17.52
N VAL A 197 -9.20 6.90 -17.49
CA VAL A 197 -9.29 5.80 -18.50
C VAL A 197 -10.60 5.00 -18.36
N ILE A 198 -11.28 5.07 -17.21
CA ILE A 198 -12.54 4.36 -16.95
C ILE A 198 -13.74 5.08 -17.59
N GLU A 199 -13.64 6.39 -17.81
CA GLU A 199 -14.72 7.20 -18.41
C GLU A 199 -15.07 6.77 -19.83
N GLU A 200 -14.14 6.18 -20.59
CA GLU A 200 -14.41 5.76 -21.96
C GLU A 200 -15.41 4.59 -22.05
N ARG A 201 -15.53 3.72 -21.03
CA ARG A 201 -16.06 2.35 -21.27
C ARG A 201 -17.10 1.84 -20.27
N ILE A 202 -17.47 2.64 -19.28
CA ILE A 202 -18.61 2.34 -18.41
C ILE A 202 -19.92 2.70 -19.15
N ASN A 203 -20.94 1.82 -19.11
CA ASN A 203 -22.25 2.09 -19.72
C ASN A 203 -22.89 3.36 -19.11
N SER A 204 -23.66 4.14 -19.87
CA SER A 204 -24.09 5.51 -19.51
C SER A 204 -24.75 5.65 -18.11
N ASN A 205 -25.49 4.64 -17.66
CA ASN A 205 -26.09 4.60 -16.31
C ASN A 205 -25.06 4.41 -15.18
N MET A 206 -24.00 3.64 -15.43
CA MET A 206 -22.92 3.43 -14.47
C MET A 206 -21.95 4.64 -14.47
N LYS A 207 -21.83 5.39 -15.57
CA LYS A 207 -21.03 6.64 -15.61
C LYS A 207 -21.50 7.68 -14.59
N ARG A 208 -22.81 7.81 -14.38
CA ARG A 208 -23.37 8.72 -13.36
C ARG A 208 -23.10 8.26 -11.92
N LYS A 209 -22.99 6.96 -11.67
CA LYS A 209 -22.76 6.39 -10.33
C LYS A 209 -21.27 6.29 -9.98
N TYR A 210 -20.41 6.17 -10.98
CA TYR A 210 -18.97 5.98 -10.85
C TYR A 210 -18.15 7.12 -11.48
N ALA A 211 -18.75 8.30 -11.69
CA ALA A 211 -18.02 9.46 -12.19
C ALA A 211 -16.80 9.72 -11.28
N PRO A 212 -15.60 9.98 -11.84
CA PRO A 212 -14.39 10.18 -11.05
C PRO A 212 -14.57 11.22 -9.94
N SER A 213 -15.32 12.29 -10.20
CA SER A 213 -15.65 13.34 -9.22
C SER A 213 -16.53 12.84 -8.06
N ILE A 214 -17.53 11.99 -8.33
CA ILE A 214 -18.43 11.41 -7.31
C ILE A 214 -17.71 10.34 -6.49
N VAL A 215 -16.90 9.50 -7.14
CA VAL A 215 -16.09 8.49 -6.45
C VAL A 215 -15.04 9.16 -5.58
N ARG A 216 -14.37 10.21 -6.10
CA ARG A 216 -13.38 10.99 -5.34
C ARG A 216 -14.02 11.68 -4.14
N SER A 217 -15.18 12.34 -4.31
CA SER A 217 -15.85 13.03 -3.20
C SER A 217 -16.34 12.07 -2.11
N GLY A 218 -16.84 10.89 -2.47
CA GLY A 218 -17.23 9.86 -1.50
C GLY A 218 -16.04 9.19 -0.79
N ARG A 219 -14.87 9.08 -1.45
CA ARG A 219 -13.68 8.41 -0.91
C ARG A 219 -12.76 9.33 -0.12
N ALA A 220 -12.77 10.64 -0.39
CA ALA A 220 -11.89 11.57 0.30
C ALA A 220 -12.03 11.53 1.83
N PRO A 221 -13.25 11.59 2.41
CA PRO A 221 -13.42 11.46 3.87
C PRO A 221 -12.98 10.09 4.40
N ALA A 222 -13.14 9.02 3.61
CA ALA A 222 -12.73 7.68 4.02
C ALA A 222 -11.20 7.55 4.06
N TRP A 223 -10.49 8.09 3.06
CA TRP A 223 -9.03 8.14 3.08
C TRP A 223 -8.49 9.05 4.18
N HIS A 224 -9.11 10.20 4.43
CA HIS A 224 -8.76 11.05 5.57
C HIS A 224 -8.85 10.27 6.88
N ARG A 225 -10.01 9.64 7.18
CA ARG A 225 -10.16 8.80 8.38
C ARG A 225 -9.15 7.66 8.45
N LYS A 226 -8.90 7.00 7.33
CA LYS A 226 -7.97 5.87 7.25
C LYS A 226 -6.52 6.29 7.52
N ILE A 227 -6.06 7.40 6.94
CA ILE A 227 -4.71 7.92 7.14
C ILE A 227 -4.50 8.31 8.60
N PHE A 228 -5.45 9.04 9.21
CA PHE A 228 -5.37 9.40 10.62
C PHE A 228 -5.35 8.17 11.53
N LYS A 229 -6.24 7.21 11.29
CA LYS A 229 -6.27 5.93 12.02
C LYS A 229 -4.96 5.13 11.86
N ALA A 230 -4.41 5.05 10.65
CA ALA A 230 -3.19 4.30 10.38
C ALA A 230 -1.97 4.84 11.14
N PHE A 231 -1.97 6.13 11.48
CA PHE A 231 -0.93 6.77 12.28
C PHE A 231 -1.34 7.02 13.72
N ASN A 232 -2.50 6.52 14.18
CA ASN A 232 -3.03 6.74 15.52
C ASN A 232 -3.06 8.24 15.93
N ILE A 233 -3.50 9.10 15.01
CA ILE A 233 -3.61 10.56 15.25
C ILE A 233 -5.11 10.89 15.37
N PRO A 234 -5.55 11.55 16.46
CA PRO A 234 -6.95 11.96 16.61
C PRO A 234 -7.31 13.03 15.56
N GLN A 235 -8.53 12.96 15.02
CA GLN A 235 -9.05 14.01 14.15
C GLN A 235 -9.55 15.18 15.02
N GLN A 236 -9.28 16.42 14.61
CA GLN A 236 -9.93 17.57 15.24
C GLN A 236 -11.43 17.46 15.00
N GLY A 237 -12.18 17.16 16.07
CA GLY A 237 -13.62 16.87 16.04
C GLY A 237 -14.03 15.57 16.74
N ASP A 238 -13.10 14.64 16.99
CA ASP A 238 -13.40 13.37 17.69
C ASP A 238 -13.40 13.50 19.23
N GLU A 239 -13.10 14.69 19.79
CA GLU A 239 -13.20 14.96 21.25
C GLU A 239 -14.65 15.23 21.71
N ALA A 240 -15.64 15.06 20.84
CA ALA A 240 -17.06 15.24 21.16
C ALA A 240 -17.91 14.11 20.57
N SER A 241 -17.64 12.86 20.96
CA SER A 241 -18.56 11.72 20.76
C SER A 241 -18.38 10.66 21.83
#